data_AF-A0A439U4M4-F1
#
_entry.id   AF-A0A439U4M4-F1
#
_cell.length_a   1.000
_cell.length_b   1.000
_cell.length_c   1.000
_cell.angle_alpha   90.00
_cell.angle_beta   90.00
_cell.angle_gamma   90.00
#
_symmetry.space_group_name_H-M   'P 1'
#
loop_
_entity.id
_entity.type
_entity.pdbx_description
1 polymer ?
#
loop_
_entity_poly.entity_id
_entity_poly.type
_entity_poly.pdbx_seq_one_letter_code
_entity_poly.pdbx_strand_id
1 'polypeptide(L)' 'MKHDEPRGYWFSLPKPWLELLQDLRDRIVESAGEIRTYDGGHLIRVDGVWEVVTSGTHNDADIIQNALRKAN' A
#
# COMPACT_ATOMS: atom_id res chain seq x y z
N MET A 1 -15.64 0.37 -17.07
CA MET A 1 -14.23 0.81 -16.93
C MET A 1 -13.38 -0.44 -16.91
N LYS A 2 -12.45 -0.60 -17.86
CA LYS A 2 -11.45 -1.67 -17.80
C LYS A 2 -10.41 -1.18 -16.80
N HIS A 3 -10.48 -1.63 -15.56
CA HIS A 3 -9.37 -1.44 -14.64
C HIS A 3 -8.30 -2.43 -15.09
N ASP A 4 -7.20 -1.93 -15.62
CA ASP A 4 -6.00 -2.73 -15.79
C ASP A 4 -5.69 -3.39 -14.44
N GLU A 5 -5.57 -4.72 -14.43
CA GLU A 5 -5.33 -5.48 -13.20
C GLU A 5 -4.08 -4.93 -12.48
N PRO A 6 -4.09 -4.84 -11.13
CA PRO A 6 -2.95 -4.32 -10.40
C PRO A 6 -1.69 -5.11 -10.77
N ARG A 7 -0.71 -4.43 -11.37
CA ARG A 7 0.56 -5.05 -11.77
C ARG A 7 1.42 -5.28 -10.51
N GLY A 8 1.19 -6.37 -9.79
CA GLY A 8 2.00 -6.79 -8.64
C GLY A 8 1.28 -7.74 -7.67
N TYR A 9 1.98 -8.18 -6.64
CA TYR A 9 1.36 -9.00 -5.58
C TYR A 9 0.47 -8.14 -4.68
N TRP A 10 -0.59 -8.73 -4.13
CA TRP A 10 -1.35 -8.09 -3.06
C TRP A 10 -0.77 -8.47 -1.71
N PHE A 11 -0.65 -7.50 -0.81
CA PHE A 11 -0.15 -7.70 0.56
C PHE A 11 -1.21 -7.30 1.57
N SER A 12 -1.36 -8.09 2.64
CA SER A 12 -2.13 -7.71 3.83
C SER A 12 -1.17 -7.42 4.96
N LEU A 13 -1.23 -6.22 5.52
CA LEU A 13 -0.36 -5.81 6.62
C LEU A 13 -0.91 -6.38 7.93
N PRO A 14 -0.10 -7.09 8.73
CA PRO A 14 -0.53 -7.63 10.01
C PRO A 14 -0.57 -6.57 11.12
N LYS A 15 -0.01 -5.38 10.87
CA LYS A 15 0.26 -4.29 11.82
C LYS A 15 0.30 -2.94 11.09
N PRO A 16 0.27 -1.81 11.82
CA PRO A 16 0.47 -0.49 11.23
C PRO A 16 1.76 -0.40 10.42
N TRP A 17 1.75 0.37 9.33
CA TRP A 17 2.92 0.57 8.47
C TRP A 17 4.18 0.95 9.25
N LEU A 18 4.02 1.86 10.21
CA LEU A 18 5.12 2.39 11.03
C LEU A 18 5.71 1.40 12.04
N GLU A 19 5.04 0.26 12.27
CA GLU A 19 5.54 -0.83 13.12
C GLU A 19 6.18 -1.97 12.32
N LEU A 20 6.07 -1.97 11.00
CA LEU A 20 6.69 -2.99 10.16
C LEU A 20 8.21 -2.86 10.17
N LEU A 21 8.91 -3.99 10.09
CA LEU A 21 10.35 -4.03 9.87
C LEU A 21 10.69 -3.42 8.51
N GLN A 22 11.86 -2.77 8.43
CA GLN A 22 12.32 -2.11 7.21
C GLN A 22 12.39 -3.08 6.02
N ASP A 23 12.99 -4.26 6.19
CA ASP A 23 13.06 -5.29 5.15
C ASP A 23 11.69 -5.68 4.56
N LEU A 24 10.65 -5.70 5.40
CA LEU A 24 9.28 -6.00 4.95
C LEU A 24 8.70 -4.82 4.16
N ARG A 25 8.95 -3.58 4.60
CA ARG A 25 8.52 -2.38 3.86
C ARG A 25 9.18 -2.32 2.49
N ASP A 26 10.49 -2.59 2.42
CA ASP A 26 11.26 -2.58 1.18
C ASP A 26 10.71 -3.64 0.20
N ARG A 27 10.46 -4.87 0.69
CA ARG A 27 9.83 -5.91 -0.13
C ARG A 27 8.46 -5.51 -0.66
N ILE A 28 7.64 -4.83 0.15
CA ILE A 28 6.32 -4.34 -0.26
C ILE A 28 6.48 -3.25 -1.33
N VAL A 29 7.39 -2.29 -1.15
CA VAL A 29 7.65 -1.22 -2.12
C VAL A 29 8.05 -1.79 -3.49
N GLU A 30 8.90 -2.82 -3.49
CA GLU A 30 9.41 -3.44 -4.72
C GLU A 30 8.37 -4.30 -5.45
N SER A 31 7.54 -5.06 -4.71
CA SER A 31 6.74 -6.14 -5.30
C SER A 31 5.23 -5.95 -5.25
N ALA A 32 4.73 -5.00 -4.45
CA ALA A 32 3.30 -4.82 -4.27
C ALA A 32 2.66 -4.06 -5.44
N GLY A 33 1.52 -4.59 -5.90
CA GLY A 33 0.56 -3.88 -6.75
C GLY A 33 -0.71 -3.49 -5.97
N GLU A 34 -0.94 -4.13 -4.82
CA GLU A 34 -2.07 -3.85 -3.92
C GLU A 34 -1.61 -4.01 -2.46
N ILE A 35 -2.05 -3.12 -1.58
CA ILE A 35 -1.76 -3.16 -0.15
C ILE A 35 -3.06 -3.00 0.62
N ARG A 36 -3.38 -3.97 1.47
CA ARG A 36 -4.47 -3.92 2.45
C ARG A 36 -3.87 -3.70 3.83
N THR A 37 -4.27 -2.63 4.48
CA THR A 37 -3.72 -2.26 5.78
C THR A 37 -4.44 -3.01 6.90
N TYR A 38 -3.82 -3.06 8.08
CA TYR A 38 -4.36 -3.80 9.23
C TYR A 38 -5.71 -3.22 9.72
N ASP A 39 -5.93 -1.93 9.50
CA ASP A 39 -7.09 -1.16 9.93
C ASP A 39 -8.20 -1.11 8.86
N GLY A 40 -8.12 -1.97 7.85
CA GLY A 40 -9.11 -2.10 6.78
C GLY A 40 -8.98 -1.07 5.65
N GLY A 41 -7.87 -0.34 5.61
CA GLY A 41 -7.51 0.50 4.48
C GLY A 41 -6.96 -0.32 3.29
N HIS A 42 -6.94 0.32 2.13
CA HIS A 42 -6.65 -0.33 0.86
C HIS A 42 -6.01 0.66 -0.10
N LEU A 43 -4.88 0.26 -0.68
CA LEU A 43 -4.19 0.97 -1.75
C LEU A 43 -3.99 0.05 -2.95
N ILE A 44 -4.07 0.64 -4.14
CA ILE A 44 -3.72 -0.01 -5.39
C ILE A 44 -2.68 0.82 -6.13
N ARG A 45 -1.84 0.16 -6.91
CA ARG A 45 -0.85 0.80 -7.79
C ARG A 45 -1.41 0.88 -9.21
N VAL A 46 -1.71 2.10 -9.66
CA VAL A 46 -2.24 2.40 -11.01
C VAL A 46 -1.20 3.25 -11.73
N ASP A 47 -0.76 2.80 -12.91
CA ASP A 47 0.27 3.47 -13.72
C ASP A 47 1.53 3.87 -12.93
N GLY A 48 1.93 3.02 -11.98
CA GLY A 48 3.11 3.22 -11.13
C GLY A 48 2.87 4.13 -9.92
N VAL A 49 1.71 4.77 -9.81
CA VAL A 49 1.31 5.66 -8.71
C VAL A 49 0.42 4.91 -7.71
N TRP A 50 0.63 5.17 -6.42
CA TRP A 50 -0.20 4.61 -5.36
C TRP A 50 -1.45 5.46 -5.12
N GLU A 51 -2.62 4.82 -5.22
CA GLU A 51 -3.92 5.42 -4.96
C GLU A 51 -4.58 4.77 -3.74
N VAL A 52 -5.12 5.58 -2.84
CA VAL A 52 -5.89 5.12 -1.69
C VAL A 52 -7.32 4.87 -2.16
N VAL A 53 -7.78 3.63 -2.08
CA VAL A 53 -9.17 3.24 -2.33
C VAL A 53 -10.01 3.46 -1.07
N THR A 54 -9.45 3.07 0.08
CA THR A 54 -10.07 3.21 1.40
C THR A 54 -9.00 3.57 2.43
N SER A 55 -9.21 4.59 3.26
CA SER A 55 -8.23 5.03 4.26
C SER A 55 -8.01 4.05 5.42
N GLY A 56 -9.05 3.27 5.77
CA GLY A 56 -9.05 2.46 6.98
C GLY A 56 -9.48 3.26 8.21
N THR A 57 -9.58 2.60 9.37
CA THR A 57 -10.06 3.23 10.62
C THR A 57 -9.01 4.10 11.32
N HIS A 58 -7.73 3.93 11.00
CA HIS A 58 -6.58 4.64 11.56
C HIS A 58 -5.80 5.45 10.50
N ASN A 59 -6.31 5.54 9.28
CA ASN A 59 -5.67 6.21 8.13
C ASN A 59 -4.29 5.63 7.77
N ASP A 60 -4.05 4.35 8.06
CA ASP A 60 -2.76 3.73 7.76
C ASP A 60 -2.50 3.73 6.24
N ALA A 61 -3.55 3.68 5.42
CA ALA A 61 -3.41 3.74 3.97
C ALA A 61 -2.89 5.10 3.49
N ASP A 62 -3.36 6.21 4.07
CA ASP A 62 -2.86 7.55 3.75
C ASP A 62 -1.40 7.74 4.19
N ILE A 63 -1.03 7.15 5.32
CA ILE A 63 0.37 7.15 5.80
C ILE A 63 1.26 6.42 4.80
N ILE A 64 0.84 5.24 4.33
CA ILE A 64 1.58 4.45 3.34
C ILE A 64 1.71 5.23 2.03
N GLN A 65 0.62 5.80 1.50
CA GLN A 65 0.67 6.58 0.27
C GLN A 65 1.69 7.72 0.38
N ASN A 66 1.68 8.45 1.50
CA ASN A 66 2.63 9.53 1.74
C ASN A 66 4.09 9.04 1.88
N ALA A 67 4.30 7.89 2.51
CA ALA A 67 5.63 7.29 2.62
C ALA A 67 6.17 6.86 1.25
N LEU A 68 5.33 6.20 0.44
CA LEU A 68 5.72 5.70 -0.88
C LEU A 68 5.90 6.83 -1.90
N ARG A 69 5.17 7.94 -1.79
CA ARG A 69 5.41 9.15 -2.60
C ARG A 69 6.75 9.82 -2.33
N LYS A 70 7.22 9.82 -1.08
CA LYS A 70 8.52 10.41 -0.71
C LYS A 70 9.71 9.56 -1.11
N ALA A 71 9.50 8.27 -1.38
CA ALA A 71 10.54 7.34 -1.77
C ALA A 71 10.84 7.33 -3.28
N ASN A 72 9.97 7.95 -4.10
CA ASN A 72 10.19 8.20 -5.53
C ASN A 72 10.76 9.60 -5.76
#